data_AF-A0A533YIF2-F1
#
_entry.id   AF-A0A533YIF2-F1
#
_cell.length_a   1.000
_cell.length_b   1.000
_cell.length_c   1.000
_cell.angle_alpha   90.00
_cell.angle_beta   90.00
_cell.angle_gamma   90.00
#
_symmetry.space_group_name_H-M   'P 1'
#
loop_
_entity.id
_entity.type
_entity.pdbx_description
1 polymer ?
#
loop_
_entity_poly.entity_id
_entity_poly.type
_entity_poly.pdbx_seq_one_letter_code
_entity_poly.pdbx_strand_id
1 'polypeptide(L)'
;MLKVLSKIFPSKSEKDVRRILPIVEEINRYAEEFQKLSDEELKGKSAEFRGRLKEATKGIEEETAALKEQLKAPENMTLEERESVYSQLEQQQKDLDAATSGILNEILPETYAVVKETC
;
A
#
# COMPACT_ATOMS: atom_id res chain seq x y z
N MET A 1 9.47 -40.41 18.27
CA MET A 1 8.96 -40.39 16.87
C MET A 1 8.46 -39.02 16.38
N LEU A 2 8.43 -37.96 17.20
CA LEU A 2 8.08 -36.58 16.77
C LEU A 2 9.19 -35.81 16.02
N LYS A 3 10.46 -36.21 16.15
CA LYS A 3 11.62 -35.53 15.50
C LYS A 3 11.75 -35.77 13.99
N VAL A 4 11.00 -36.74 13.43
CA VAL A 4 11.04 -37.06 12.00
C VAL A 4 9.99 -36.24 11.23
N LEU A 5 8.84 -35.95 11.84
CA LEU A 5 7.81 -35.07 11.28
C LEU A 5 8.28 -33.60 11.17
N SER A 6 9.09 -33.13 12.13
CA SER A 6 9.67 -31.77 12.08
C SER A 6 10.73 -31.56 10.99
N LYS A 7 11.16 -32.63 10.28
CA LYS A 7 12.01 -32.52 9.08
C LYS A 7 11.21 -32.46 7.78
N ILE A 8 9.91 -32.78 7.83
CA ILE A 8 9.02 -32.79 6.66
C ILE A 8 8.24 -31.47 6.58
N PHE A 9 7.94 -30.85 7.73
CA PHE A 9 7.32 -29.53 7.78
C PHE A 9 8.37 -28.42 7.88
N PRO A 10 8.35 -27.43 6.96
CA PRO A 10 9.30 -26.33 7.03
C PRO A 10 9.07 -25.50 8.29
N SER A 11 10.16 -25.01 8.87
CA SER A 11 10.12 -24.15 10.04
C SER A 11 9.39 -22.83 9.72
N LYS A 12 8.94 -22.10 10.76
CA LYS A 12 8.34 -20.77 10.56
C LYS A 12 9.29 -19.84 9.80
N SER A 13 10.57 -19.83 10.19
CA SER A 13 11.63 -19.06 9.53
C SER A 13 11.75 -19.42 8.04
N GLU A 14 11.80 -20.72 7.71
CA GLU A 14 11.86 -21.16 6.31
C GLU A 14 10.64 -20.74 5.50
N LYS A 15 9.45 -20.77 6.10
CA LYS A 15 8.22 -20.28 5.45
C LYS A 15 8.27 -18.78 5.22
N ASP A 16 8.72 -18.01 6.20
CA ASP A 16 8.80 -16.55 6.12
C ASP A 16 9.83 -16.12 5.04
N VAL A 17 11.00 -16.75 5.00
CA VAL A 17 12.00 -16.54 3.93
C VAL A 17 11.42 -16.87 2.56
N ARG A 18 10.75 -18.02 2.41
CA ARG A 18 10.12 -18.41 1.12
C ARG A 18 9.08 -17.41 0.64
N ARG A 19 8.38 -16.70 1.55
CA ARG A 19 7.41 -15.66 1.16
C ARG A 19 8.08 -14.37 0.70
N ILE A 20 9.26 -14.04 1.24
CA ILE A 20 9.97 -12.79 0.93
C ILE A 20 10.87 -12.93 -0.29
N LEU A 21 11.41 -14.13 -0.57
CA LEU A 21 12.32 -14.36 -1.70
C LEU A 21 11.81 -13.84 -3.06
N PRO A 22 10.53 -14.07 -3.46
CA PRO A 22 10.03 -13.52 -4.73
C PRO A 22 10.07 -11.99 -4.77
N ILE A 23 9.80 -11.32 -3.65
CA ILE A 23 9.87 -9.85 -3.55
C ILE A 23 11.33 -9.39 -3.71
N VAL A 24 12.28 -10.10 -3.13
CA VAL A 24 13.72 -9.81 -3.30
C VAL A 24 14.16 -9.98 -4.75
N GLU A 25 13.66 -11.00 -5.44
CA GLU A 25 13.92 -11.21 -6.87
C GLU A 25 13.37 -10.05 -7.71
N GLU A 26 12.15 -9.57 -7.42
CA GLU A 26 11.59 -8.38 -8.07
C GLU A 26 12.40 -7.11 -7.80
N ILE A 27 12.83 -6.89 -6.56
CA ILE A 27 13.71 -5.76 -6.19
C ILE A 27 14.99 -5.80 -7.02
N ASN A 28 15.63 -6.97 -7.13
CA ASN A 28 16.87 -7.12 -7.88
C ASN A 28 16.68 -6.85 -9.37
N ARG A 29 15.56 -7.30 -9.95
CA ARG A 29 15.22 -7.01 -11.35
C ARG A 29 15.08 -5.51 -11.59
N TYR A 30 14.31 -4.80 -10.75
CA TYR A 30 14.17 -3.35 -10.88
C TYR A 30 15.50 -2.61 -10.66
N ALA A 31 16.34 -3.09 -9.75
CA ALA A 31 17.67 -2.50 -9.50
C ALA A 31 18.55 -2.57 -10.77
N GLU A 32 18.59 -3.73 -11.44
CA GLU A 32 19.30 -3.89 -12.73
C GLU A 32 18.74 -2.97 -13.83
N GLU A 33 17.41 -2.74 -13.86
CA GLU A 33 16.80 -1.79 -14.77
C GLU A 33 17.20 -0.34 -14.43
N PHE A 34 17.27 -0.01 -13.13
CA PHE A 34 17.54 1.32 -12.62
C PHE A 34 19.01 1.75 -12.72
N GLN A 35 19.95 0.81 -12.88
CA GLN A 35 21.36 1.10 -13.18
C GLN A 35 21.56 1.96 -14.44
N LYS A 36 20.56 2.00 -15.32
CA LYS A 36 20.59 2.78 -16.57
C LYS A 36 20.08 4.22 -16.38
N LEU A 37 19.51 4.52 -15.22
CA LEU A 37 18.96 5.83 -14.89
C LEU A 37 20.06 6.76 -14.38
N SER A 38 19.93 8.04 -14.70
CA SER A 38 20.71 9.11 -14.08
C SER A 38 20.24 9.41 -12.65
N ASP A 39 21.07 10.09 -11.87
CA ASP A 39 20.74 10.54 -10.51
C ASP A 39 19.43 11.33 -10.45
N GLU A 40 19.16 12.18 -11.46
CA GLU A 40 17.94 12.97 -11.52
C GLU A 40 16.70 12.10 -11.82
N GLU A 41 16.85 11.08 -12.67
CA GLU A 41 15.79 10.10 -12.94
C GLU A 41 15.50 9.23 -11.71
N LEU A 42 16.54 8.81 -10.97
CA LEU A 42 16.40 8.07 -9.71
C LEU A 42 15.70 8.92 -8.63
N LYS A 43 16.03 10.21 -8.50
CA LYS A 43 15.27 11.13 -7.63
C LYS A 43 13.82 11.29 -8.08
N GLY A 44 13.60 11.33 -9.40
CA GLY A 44 12.27 11.41 -10.01
C GLY A 44 11.34 10.27 -9.61
N LYS A 45 11.87 9.06 -9.39
CA LYS A 45 11.09 7.90 -8.92
C LYS A 45 10.37 8.14 -7.61
N SER A 46 10.97 8.86 -6.66
CA SER A 46 10.30 9.21 -5.41
C SER A 46 9.06 10.10 -5.62
N ALA A 47 9.09 11.00 -6.60
CA ALA A 47 7.94 11.82 -6.95
C ALA A 47 6.87 10.99 -7.67
N GLU A 48 7.28 10.10 -8.58
CA GLU A 48 6.39 9.16 -9.28
C GLU A 48 5.60 8.29 -8.28
N PHE A 49 6.27 7.68 -7.30
CA PHE A 49 5.64 6.83 -6.29
C PHE A 49 4.60 7.57 -5.44
N ARG A 50 4.91 8.80 -5.01
CA ARG A 50 3.93 9.65 -4.30
C ARG A 50 2.74 10.00 -5.19
N GLY A 51 2.98 10.22 -6.49
CA GLY A 51 1.95 10.44 -7.49
C GLY A 51 1.00 9.24 -7.61
N ARG A 52 1.55 8.02 -7.73
CA ARG A 52 0.77 6.78 -7.79
C ARG A 52 -0.08 6.56 -6.54
N LEU A 53 0.49 6.78 -5.35
CA LEU A 53 -0.25 6.71 -4.09
C LEU A 53 -1.41 7.72 -4.07
N LYS A 54 -1.13 8.98 -4.39
CA LYS A 54 -2.15 10.03 -4.41
C LYS A 54 -3.27 9.72 -5.39
N GLU A 55 -2.95 9.27 -6.60
CA GLU A 55 -3.97 8.93 -7.59
C GLU A 55 -4.82 7.74 -7.13
N ALA A 56 -4.21 6.74 -6.49
CA ALA A 56 -4.93 5.57 -5.97
C ALA A 56 -5.90 5.92 -4.83
N THR A 57 -5.61 6.94 -4.00
CA THR A 57 -6.45 7.32 -2.86
C THR A 57 -7.41 8.48 -3.14
N LYS A 58 -7.18 9.23 -4.23
CA LYS A 58 -7.87 10.49 -4.54
C LYS A 58 -9.40 10.40 -4.48
N GLY A 59 -9.99 9.41 -5.14
CA GLY A 59 -11.46 9.26 -5.19
C GLY A 59 -12.07 9.06 -3.81
N ILE A 60 -11.43 8.21 -2.98
CA ILE A 60 -11.88 7.93 -1.62
C ILE A 60 -11.73 9.18 -0.74
N GLU A 61 -10.63 9.92 -0.88
CA GLU A 61 -10.42 11.17 -0.15
C GLU A 61 -11.45 12.24 -0.51
N GLU A 62 -11.80 12.37 -1.79
CA GLU A 62 -12.83 13.31 -2.30
C GLU A 62 -14.23 12.95 -1.75
N GLU A 63 -14.60 11.67 -1.80
CA GLU A 63 -15.87 11.18 -1.25
C GLU A 63 -15.93 11.36 0.27
N THR A 64 -14.83 11.08 0.98
CA THR A 64 -14.72 11.25 2.43
C THR A 64 -14.89 12.72 2.81
N ALA A 65 -14.30 13.63 2.03
CA ALA A 65 -14.44 15.07 2.23
C ALA A 65 -15.90 15.52 2.02
N ALA A 66 -16.56 15.01 0.98
CA ALA A 66 -17.97 15.31 0.69
C ALA A 66 -18.89 14.82 1.83
N LEU A 67 -18.69 13.60 2.33
CA LEU A 67 -19.45 13.06 3.47
C LEU A 67 -19.23 13.86 4.76
N LYS A 68 -17.99 14.27 5.03
CA LYS A 68 -17.68 15.14 6.19
C LYS A 68 -18.34 16.51 6.07
N GLU A 69 -18.47 17.05 4.87
CA GLU A 69 -19.16 18.32 4.64
C GLU A 69 -20.66 18.20 4.92
N GLN A 70 -21.30 17.09 4.51
CA GLN A 70 -22.71 16.84 4.79
C GLN A 70 -23.03 16.86 6.30
N LEU A 71 -22.09 16.43 7.14
CA LEU A 71 -22.24 16.44 8.60
C LEU A 71 -22.15 17.84 9.23
N LYS A 72 -21.69 18.87 8.51
CA LYS A 72 -21.56 20.24 9.05
C LYS A 72 -22.89 21.00 9.11
N ALA A 73 -23.95 20.51 8.47
CA ALA A 73 -25.29 21.12 8.49
C ALA A 73 -26.30 20.23 9.25
N PRO A 74 -26.17 20.09 10.59
CA PRO A 74 -26.92 19.10 11.36
C PRO A 74 -28.44 19.36 11.44
N GLU A 75 -28.89 20.58 11.14
CA GLU A 75 -30.31 20.98 11.19
C GLU A 75 -31.12 20.47 9.98
N ASN A 76 -30.45 20.11 8.88
CA ASN A 76 -31.08 19.67 7.63
C ASN A 76 -31.03 18.15 7.43
N MET A 77 -30.74 17.39 8.48
CA MET A 77 -30.48 15.95 8.39
C MET A 77 -31.22 15.18 9.48
N THR A 78 -31.92 14.13 9.07
CA THR A 78 -32.56 13.17 9.98
C THR A 78 -31.52 12.32 10.71
N LEU A 79 -31.95 11.66 11.79
CA LEU A 79 -31.07 10.74 12.53
C LEU A 79 -30.60 9.58 11.63
N GLU A 80 -31.49 9.04 10.79
CA GLU A 80 -31.21 7.93 9.88
C GLU A 80 -30.18 8.31 8.81
N GLU A 81 -30.31 9.48 8.19
CA GLU A 81 -29.33 9.99 7.23
C GLU A 81 -27.95 10.19 7.88
N ARG A 82 -27.92 10.70 9.12
CA ARG A 82 -26.68 10.89 9.86
C ARG A 82 -25.99 9.56 10.16
N GLU A 83 -26.74 8.56 10.61
CA GLU A 83 -26.21 7.21 10.85
C GLU A 83 -25.66 6.58 9.56
N SER A 84 -26.37 6.77 8.43
CA SER A 84 -25.90 6.32 7.13
C SER A 84 -24.56 6.96 6.73
N VAL A 85 -24.42 8.28 6.90
CA VAL A 85 -23.18 8.99 6.58
C VAL A 85 -22.02 8.51 7.46
N TYR A 86 -22.24 8.25 8.75
CA TYR A 86 -21.20 7.68 9.62
C TYR A 86 -20.79 6.27 9.19
N SER A 87 -21.74 5.42 8.80
CA SER A 87 -21.43 4.09 8.28
C SER A 87 -20.62 4.16 6.98
N GLN A 88 -20.95 5.09 6.08
CA GLN A 88 -20.18 5.32 4.86
C GLN A 88 -18.76 5.79 5.16
N LEU A 89 -18.57 6.70 6.12
CA LEU A 89 -17.24 7.15 6.55
C LEU A 89 -16.38 6.02 7.14
N GLU A 90 -16.98 5.10 7.90
CA GLU A 90 -16.27 3.92 8.40
C GLU A 90 -15.82 3.01 7.25
N GLN A 91 -16.68 2.80 6.26
CA GLN A 91 -16.35 2.00 5.08
C GLN A 91 -15.24 2.66 4.26
N GLN A 92 -15.35 3.97 4.00
CA GLN A 92 -14.34 4.75 3.28
C GLN A 92 -12.97 4.68 3.96
N GLN A 93 -12.91 4.70 5.30
CA GLN A 93 -11.64 4.54 6.02
C GLN A 93 -11.01 3.17 5.75
N LYS A 94 -11.81 2.09 5.79
CA LYS A 94 -11.31 0.73 5.48
C LYS A 94 -10.84 0.64 4.03
N ASP A 95 -11.57 1.24 3.11
CA ASP A 95 -11.24 1.25 1.69
C ASP A 95 -9.96 2.05 1.44
N LEU A 96 -9.77 3.18 2.13
CA LEU A 96 -8.55 3.98 2.07
C LEU A 96 -7.34 3.19 2.58
N ASP A 97 -7.47 2.48 3.71
CA ASP A 97 -6.40 1.66 4.27
C ASP A 97 -6.05 0.50 3.32
N ALA A 98 -7.06 -0.14 2.72
CA ALA A 98 -6.88 -1.21 1.76
C ALA A 98 -6.22 -0.72 0.46
N ALA A 99 -6.68 0.41 -0.10
CA ALA A 99 -6.10 1.02 -1.29
C ALA A 99 -4.65 1.46 -1.04
N THR A 100 -4.39 2.09 0.11
CA THR A 100 -3.03 2.48 0.54
C THR A 100 -2.13 1.27 0.67
N SER A 101 -2.56 0.22 1.37
CA SER A 101 -1.77 -1.00 1.51
C SER A 101 -1.52 -1.68 0.16
N GLY A 102 -2.53 -1.72 -0.71
CA GLY A 102 -2.43 -2.28 -2.06
C GLY A 102 -1.35 -1.59 -2.88
N ILE A 103 -1.43 -0.27 -3.02
CA ILE A 103 -0.45 0.49 -3.81
C ILE A 103 0.94 0.48 -3.18
N LEU A 104 1.05 0.52 -1.85
CA LEU A 104 2.33 0.41 -1.16
C LEU A 104 3.00 -0.94 -1.43
N ASN A 105 2.24 -2.04 -1.44
CA ASN A 105 2.78 -3.37 -1.77
C ASN A 105 3.20 -3.47 -3.24
N GLU A 106 2.45 -2.84 -4.15
CA GLU A 106 2.78 -2.80 -5.58
C GLU A 106 4.08 -2.04 -5.85
N ILE A 107 4.28 -0.88 -5.22
CA ILE A 107 5.48 -0.04 -5.42
C ILE A 107 6.66 -0.45 -4.54
N LEU A 108 6.48 -1.36 -3.58
CA LEU A 108 7.51 -1.76 -2.63
C LEU A 108 8.79 -2.25 -3.35
N PRO A 109 8.72 -3.17 -4.33
CA PRO A 109 9.93 -3.66 -4.98
C PRO A 109 10.72 -2.55 -5.69
N GLU A 110 10.03 -1.65 -6.39
CA GLU A 110 10.62 -0.51 -7.08
C GLU A 110 11.25 0.48 -6.08
N THR A 111 10.58 0.74 -4.96
CA THR A 111 11.07 1.66 -3.93
C THR A 111 12.36 1.14 -3.29
N TYR A 112 12.44 -0.15 -2.98
CA TYR A 112 13.65 -0.77 -2.45
C TYR A 112 14.78 -0.86 -3.48
N ALA A 113 14.44 -1.01 -4.77
CA ALA A 113 15.42 -0.96 -5.85
C ALA A 113 16.10 0.42 -5.94
N VAL A 114 15.34 1.52 -5.81
CA VAL A 114 15.93 2.88 -5.73
C VAL A 114 16.93 2.98 -4.58
N VAL A 115 16.55 2.50 -3.38
CA VAL A 115 17.45 2.52 -2.21
C VAL A 115 18.74 1.76 -2.52
N LYS A 116 18.61 0.56 -3.11
CA LYS A 116 19.76 -0.29 -3.45
C LYS A 116 20.73 0.35 -4.45
N GLU A 117 20.24 1.10 -5.44
CA GLU A 117 21.10 1.78 -6.42
C GLU A 117 21.73 3.07 -5.88
N THR A 118 21.18 3.64 -4.80
CA THR A 118 21.69 4.89 -4.21
C THR A 118 22.59 4.71 -2.97
N CYS A 119 22.70 3.50 -2.43
CA CYS A 119 23.45 3.18 -1.20
C CYS A 119 24.70 2.33 -1.50
#